data_AF-A0A1E3BEF3-F1
#
_entry.id   AF-A0A1E3BEF3-F1
#
_cell.length_a   1.000
_cell.length_b   1.000
_cell.length_c   1.000
_cell.angle_alpha   90.00
_cell.angle_beta   90.00
_cell.angle_gamma   90.00
#
_symmetry.space_group_name_H-M   'P 1'
#
loop_
_entity.id
_entity.type
_entity.pdbx_description
1 polymer ?
#
loop_
_entity_poly.entity_id
_entity_poly.type
_entity_poly.pdbx_seq_one_letter_code
_entity_poly.pdbx_strand_id
1 'polypeptide(L)' 'MPTEYEEGDVVRYKPVGGPDSKTSEAVGTIRSVATEDQNMTHRNVHASKQNPRYEIENNRTHKRSAISEANILGPGE' A
#
# COMPACT_ATOMS: atom_id res chain seq x y z
N MET A 1 0.89 7.78 -16.14
CA MET A 1 -0.34 7.07 -15.76
C MET A 1 -0.69 7.59 -14.37
N PRO A 2 -1.94 8.02 -14.11
CA PRO A 2 -2.35 8.37 -12.75
C PRO A 2 -2.26 7.12 -11.87
N THR A 3 -1.89 7.31 -10.61
CA THR A 3 -1.92 6.26 -9.58
C THR A 3 -3.35 5.76 -9.43
N GLU A 4 -3.58 4.45 -9.36
CA GLU A 4 -4.95 3.89 -9.26
C GLU A 4 -5.65 4.26 -7.94
N TYR A 5 -4.89 4.73 -6.95
CA TYR A 5 -5.37 5.09 -5.62
C TYR A 5 -4.70 6.36 -5.11
N GLU A 6 -5.39 7.09 -4.24
CA GLU A 6 -4.99 8.40 -3.72
C GLU A 6 -4.85 8.43 -2.20
N GLU A 7 -4.22 9.48 -1.65
CA GLU A 7 -4.14 9.67 -0.20
C GLU A 7 -5.53 9.89 0.39
N GLY A 8 -5.89 9.07 1.38
CA GLY A 8 -7.22 9.06 2.02
C GLY A 8 -8.12 7.92 1.58
N ASP A 9 -7.79 7.21 0.49
CA ASP A 9 -8.60 6.09 0.02
C ASP A 9 -8.53 4.89 0.95
N VAL A 10 -9.66 4.21 1.12
CA VAL A 10 -9.73 2.95 1.85
C VAL A 10 -9.55 1.82 0.84
N VAL A 11 -8.58 0.94 1.08
CA VAL A 11 -8.23 -0.16 0.18
C VAL A 11 -8.08 -1.48 0.92
N ARG A 12 -8.32 -2.57 0.20
CA ARG A 12 -8.06 -3.94 0.65
C ARG A 12 -6.71 -4.38 0.10
N TYR A 13 -5.83 -4.86 0.97
CA TYR A 13 -4.46 -5.20 0.62
C TYR A 13 -3.97 -6.42 1.39
N LYS A 14 -2.89 -7.05 0.90
CA LYS A 14 -2.22 -8.15 1.62
C LYS A 14 -0.96 -7.63 2.34
N PRO A 15 -0.94 -7.57 3.69
CA PRO A 15 0.18 -7.00 4.46
C PRO A 15 1.41 -7.92 4.56
N VAL A 16 1.22 -9.24 4.48
CA VAL A 16 2.28 -10.23 4.74
C VAL A 16 2.24 -11.26 3.63
N GLY A 17 3.39 -11.57 3.04
CA GLY A 17 3.49 -12.54 1.95
C GLY A 17 2.95 -11.98 0.64
N GLY A 18 3.68 -12.22 -0.46
CA GLY A 18 3.35 -11.68 -1.78
C GLY A 18 1.95 -12.10 -2.29
N PRO A 19 1.60 -11.77 -3.53
CA PRO A 19 0.26 -12.03 -4.08
C PRO A 19 -0.22 -13.48 -3.91
N ASP A 20 0.71 -14.44 -3.90
CA ASP A 20 0.51 -15.88 -3.72
C ASP A 20 0.33 -16.37 -2.27
N SER A 21 0.45 -15.48 -1.27
CA SER A 21 0.33 -15.89 0.13
C SER A 21 -1.13 -16.05 0.56
N LYS A 22 -1.40 -17.13 1.32
CA LYS A 22 -2.69 -17.44 1.98
C LYS A 22 -2.96 -16.57 3.22
N THR A 23 -2.18 -15.52 3.41
CA THR A 23 -2.33 -14.55 4.47
C THR A 23 -3.63 -13.77 4.27
N SER A 24 -4.29 -13.45 5.38
CA SER A 24 -5.53 -12.69 5.37
C SER A 24 -5.31 -11.33 4.73
N GLU A 25 -6.21 -10.96 3.83
CA GLU A 25 -6.36 -9.58 3.40
C GLU A 25 -6.67 -8.68 4.59
N ALA A 26 -6.30 -7.42 4.47
CA ALA A 26 -6.54 -6.41 5.47
C ALA A 26 -7.09 -5.16 4.80
N VAL A 27 -7.88 -4.40 5.57
CA VAL A 27 -8.39 -3.10 5.15
C VAL A 27 -7.54 -2.02 5.82
N GLY A 28 -7.17 -1.02 5.03
CA GLY A 28 -6.46 0.14 5.54
C GLY A 28 -6.68 1.37 4.68
N THR A 29 -6.35 2.51 5.24
CA THR A 29 -6.43 3.80 4.55
C THR A 29 -5.06 4.19 4.02
N ILE A 30 -5.01 4.62 2.77
CA ILE A 30 -3.80 5.16 2.16
C ILE A 30 -3.45 6.47 2.85
N ARG A 31 -2.27 6.53 3.43
CA ARG A 31 -1.72 7.73 4.05
C ARG A 31 -0.89 8.53 3.07
N SER A 32 -0.07 7.87 2.26
CA SER A 32 0.80 8.51 1.28
C SER A 32 1.11 7.62 0.09
N VAL A 33 1.37 8.25 -1.07
CA VAL A 33 1.75 7.57 -2.31
C VAL A 33 3.14 8.02 -2.74
N ALA A 34 4.04 7.06 -2.90
CA ALA A 34 5.38 7.27 -3.44
C ALA A 34 5.43 6.76 -4.88
N THR A 35 5.71 7.66 -5.81
CA THR A 35 5.92 7.33 -7.23
C THR A 35 7.38 7.39 -7.64
N GLU A 36 8.26 7.72 -6.70
CA GLU A 36 9.71 7.87 -6.88
C GLU A 36 10.42 7.35 -5.62
N ASP A 37 11.70 7.03 -5.74
CA ASP A 37 12.51 6.53 -4.63
C ASP A 37 12.47 7.50 -3.46
N GLN A 38 11.87 7.07 -2.35
CA GLN A 38 11.72 7.91 -1.17
C GLN A 38 11.85 7.12 0.11
N ASN A 39 12.15 7.82 1.20
CA ASN A 39 12.09 7.24 2.53
C ASN A 39 10.63 7.18 3.00
N MET A 40 10.07 5.99 3.17
CA MET A 40 8.74 5.77 3.75
C MET A 40 8.84 4.87 4.97
N THR A 41 8.05 5.16 6.00
CA THR A 41 8.01 4.35 7.23
C THR A 41 9.42 4.07 7.82
N HIS A 42 10.32 5.07 7.82
CA HIS A 42 11.73 4.95 8.22
C HIS A 42 12.57 3.92 7.43
N ARG A 43 12.14 3.55 6.23
CA ARG A 43 12.86 2.66 5.31
C ARG A 43 13.01 3.33 3.96
N ASN A 44 14.13 3.05 3.27
CA ASN A 44 14.26 3.42 1.88
C ASN A 44 13.36 2.49 1.05
N VAL A 45 12.37 3.07 0.39
CA VAL A 45 11.41 2.36 -0.44
C VAL A 45 11.68 2.72 -1.89
N HIS A 46 12.06 1.71 -2.67
CA HIS A 46 12.24 1.86 -4.10
C HIS A 46 10.87 1.91 -4.77
N ALA A 47 10.46 3.10 -5.21
CA ALA A 47 9.20 3.35 -5.88
C ALA A 47 9.45 4.03 -7.22
N SER A 48 8.61 3.76 -8.19
CA SER A 48 8.74 4.34 -9.53
C SER A 48 7.37 4.57 -10.14
N LYS A 49 7.29 5.39 -11.18
CA LYS A 49 6.02 5.63 -11.91
C LYS A 49 5.37 4.36 -12.46
N GLN A 50 6.15 3.30 -12.65
CA GLN A 50 5.66 1.98 -13.11
C GLN A 50 5.33 1.04 -11.94
N ASN A 51 5.89 1.31 -10.76
CA ASN A 51 5.69 0.52 -9.55
C ASN A 51 5.54 1.49 -8.36
N PRO A 52 4.39 2.16 -8.24
CA PRO A 52 4.13 3.04 -7.12
C PRO A 52 4.03 2.25 -5.81
N ARG A 53 4.36 2.91 -4.71
CA ARG A 53 4.33 2.37 -3.36
C ARG A 53 3.37 3.19 -2.52
N TYR A 54 2.44 2.49 -1.88
CA TYR A 54 1.37 3.07 -1.09
C TYR A 54 1.66 2.80 0.38
N GLU A 55 1.80 3.86 1.17
CA GLU A 55 1.81 3.74 2.62
C GLU A 55 0.37 3.58 3.08
N ILE A 56 0.02 2.36 3.49
CA ILE A 56 -1.32 2.02 3.96
C ILE A 56 -1.27 1.90 5.48
N GLU A 57 -2.16 2.60 6.17
CA GLU A 57 -2.41 2.46 7.59
C GLU A 57 -3.53 1.45 7.82
N ASN A 58 -3.21 0.37 8.51
CA ASN A 58 -4.16 -0.68 8.82
C ASN A 58 -5.22 -0.18 9.81
N ASN A 59 -6.50 -0.23 9.46
CA ASN A 59 -7.56 0.29 10.34
C ASN A 59 -7.76 -0.53 11.62
N ARG A 60 -7.32 -1.80 11.65
CA ARG A 60 -7.43 -2.67 12.83
C ARG A 60 -6.30 -2.49 13.82
N THR A 61 -5.08 -2.28 13.33
CA THR A 61 -3.86 -2.27 14.16
C THR A 61 -3.18 -0.90 14.22
N HIS A 62 -3.65 0.06 13.42
CA HIS A 62 -3.03 1.39 13.22
C HIS A 62 -1.56 1.34 12.78
N LYS A 63 -1.13 0.21 12.23
CA LYS A 63 0.23 0.05 11.71
C LYS A 63 0.31 0.56 10.28
N ARG A 64 1.33 1.37 10.00
CA ARG A 64 1.68 1.84 8.66
C ARG A 64 2.58 0.83 7.96
N SER A 65 2.34 0.59 6.68
CA SER A 65 3.12 -0.33 5.87
C SER A 65 3.18 0.15 4.42
N ALA A 66 4.37 0.07 3.83
CA ALA A 66 4.57 0.36 2.41
C ALA A 66 4.22 -0.87 1.57
N ILE A 67 3.13 -0.79 0.82
CA ILE A 67 2.55 -1.86 0.00
C ILE A 67 2.67 -1.46 -1.47
N SER A 68 3.04 -2.39 -2.35
CA SER A 68 3.03 -2.13 -3.80
C SER A 68 1.61 -2.23 -4.34
N GLU A 69 1.31 -1.52 -5.42
CA GLU A 69 0.03 -1.63 -6.14
C GLU A 69 -0.39 -3.08 -6.38
N ALA A 70 0.54 -3.94 -6.80
CA ALA A 70 0.29 -5.36 -7.05
C ALA A 70 -0.18 -6.20 -5.83
N ASN A 71 -0.05 -5.67 -4.61
CA ASN A 71 -0.54 -6.30 -3.38
C ASN A 71 -1.86 -5.67 -2.88
N ILE A 72 -2.36 -4.64 -3.56
CA ILE A 72 -3.68 -4.05 -3.34
C ILE A 72 -4.67 -4.87 -4.17
N LEU A 73 -5.68 -5.42 -3.50
CA LEU A 73 -6.71 -6.26 -4.12
C LEU A 73 -7.82 -5.43 -4.74
N GLY A 74 -8.01 -4.20 -4.26
CA GLY A 74 -9.03 -3.27 -4.74
C GLY A 74 -9.48 -2.26 -3.68
N PRO A 75 -10.49 -1.43 -3.98
CA PRO A 75 -11.08 -0.50 -3.04
C PRO A 75 -11.76 -1.23 -1.88
N GLY A 76 -11.61 -0.70 -0.68
CA GLY A 76 -12.27 -1.17 0.53
C GLY A 76 -13.61 -0.47 0.68
N GLU A 77 -14.68 -1.12 0.20
CA GLU A 77 -16.07 -0.78 0.53
C GLU A 77 -16.33 -0.82 2.04
#